data_AF-A0A7K2S951-F1
#
_entry.id   AF-A0A7K2S951-F1
#
_cell.length_a   1.000
_cell.length_b   1.000
_cell.length_c   1.000
_cell.angle_alpha   90.00
_cell.angle_beta   90.00
_cell.angle_gamma   90.00
#
_symmetry.space_group_name_H-M   'P 1'
#
loop_
_entity.id
_entity.type
_entity.pdbx_description
1 polymer ?
#
loop_
_entity_poly.entity_id
_entity_poly.type
_entity_poly.pdbx_seq_one_letter_code
_entity_poly.pdbx_strand_id
1 'polypeptide(L)'
;MIRRFAAAFGRVAFPSALFTAAGYVLATRTPGPYQRLFEDQWDAILTGAAVTMCGVLASAYGVRLCFSVLGGFQPDNVRRGVLALVAGVLVGGVGLSLLWRLLAL
;
A
#
# COMPACT_ATOMS: atom_id res chain seq x y z
N MET A 1 5.20 5.43 -20.72
CA MET A 1 5.02 5.71 -19.27
C MET A 1 3.62 5.33 -18.77
N ILE A 2 2.54 5.71 -19.47
CA ILE A 2 1.14 5.43 -19.08
C ILE A 2 0.87 3.94 -18.76
N ARG A 3 1.37 3.00 -19.56
CA ARG A 3 1.21 1.55 -19.31
C ARG A 3 1.78 1.08 -17.96
N ARG A 4 2.88 1.69 -17.49
CA ARG A 4 3.49 1.35 -16.19
C ARG A 4 2.66 1.91 -15.03
N PHE A 5 2.13 3.12 -15.19
CA PHE A 5 1.22 3.72 -14.22
C PHE A 5 -0.10 2.95 -14.13
N ALA A 6 -0.70 2.57 -15.27
CA ALA A 6 -1.91 1.75 -15.29
C ALA A 6 -1.69 0.38 -14.64
N ALA A 7 -0.55 -0.26 -14.89
CA ALA A 7 -0.21 -1.54 -14.24
C ALA A 7 0.02 -1.39 -12.72
N ALA A 8 0.66 -0.31 -12.28
CA ALA A 8 0.82 -0.01 -10.85
C ALA A 8 -0.53 0.27 -10.19
N PHE A 9 -1.36 1.09 -10.83
CA PHE A 9 -2.71 1.41 -10.38
C PHE A 9 -3.58 0.15 -10.30
N GLY A 10 -3.55 -0.72 -11.31
CA GLY A 10 -4.28 -2.00 -11.30
C GLY A 10 -3.83 -2.94 -10.17
N ARG A 11 -2.53 -2.98 -9.86
CA ARG A 11 -2.00 -3.78 -8.74
C ARG A 11 -2.41 -3.27 -7.37
N VAL A 12 -2.72 -1.99 -7.24
CA VAL A 12 -3.20 -1.38 -5.98
C VAL A 12 -4.74 -1.42 -5.92
N ALA A 13 -5.42 -1.13 -7.02
CA ALA A 13 -6.87 -1.09 -7.11
C ALA A 13 -7.51 -2.48 -6.92
N PHE A 14 -6.90 -3.54 -7.45
CA PHE A 14 -7.42 -4.90 -7.28
C PHE A 14 -7.51 -5.35 -5.81
N PRO A 15 -6.44 -5.28 -5.00
CA PRO A 15 -6.53 -5.62 -3.59
C PRO A 15 -7.42 -4.64 -2.82
N SER A 16 -7.45 -3.35 -3.16
CA SER A 16 -8.42 -2.41 -2.57
C SER A 16 -9.87 -2.83 -2.82
N ALA A 17 -10.20 -3.28 -4.04
CA ALA A 17 -11.54 -3.77 -4.37
C ALA A 17 -11.89 -5.06 -3.60
N LEU A 18 -10.93 -5.97 -3.42
CA LEU A 18 -11.11 -7.16 -2.59
C LEU A 18 -11.33 -6.79 -1.12
N PHE A 19 -10.60 -5.81 -0.60
CA PHE A 19 -10.82 -5.29 0.75
C PHE A 19 -12.21 -4.68 0.89
N THR A 20 -12.71 -3.94 -0.10
CA THR A 20 -14.08 -3.41 -0.12
C THR A 20 -15.13 -4.49 -0.11
N ALA A 21 -14.99 -5.50 -0.96
CA ALA A 21 -15.92 -6.62 -0.98
C ALA A 21 -15.92 -7.39 0.36
N ALA A 22 -14.74 -7.65 0.93
CA ALA A 22 -14.61 -8.34 2.20
C ALA A 22 -15.18 -7.52 3.37
N GLY A 23 -14.89 -6.22 3.42
CA GLY A 23 -15.41 -5.31 4.45
C GLY A 23 -16.94 -5.18 4.39
N TYR A 24 -17.51 -5.11 3.18
CA TYR A 24 -18.96 -5.07 2.99
C TYR A 24 -19.63 -6.38 3.47
N VAL A 25 -19.04 -7.53 3.15
CA VAL A 25 -19.51 -8.84 3.62
C VAL A 25 -19.43 -8.95 5.15
N LEU A 26 -18.35 -8.45 5.77
CA LEU A 26 -18.23 -8.41 7.24
C LEU A 26 -19.27 -7.49 7.88
N ALA A 27 -19.47 -6.29 7.33
CA ALA A 27 -20.44 -5.31 7.83
C ALA A 27 -21.87 -5.85 7.79
N THR A 28 -22.21 -6.63 6.75
CA THR A 28 -23.54 -7.24 6.59
C THR A 28 -23.75 -8.52 7.40
N ARG A 29 -22.69 -9.30 7.67
CA ARG A 29 -22.76 -10.58 8.41
C ARG A 29 -22.68 -10.42 9.93
N THR A 30 -21.96 -9.41 10.41
CA THR A 30 -21.78 -9.14 11.85
C THR A 30 -22.11 -7.68 12.16
N PRO A 31 -23.40 -7.31 12.20
CA PRO A 31 -23.82 -5.95 12.50
C PRO A 31 -23.40 -5.58 13.92
N GLY A 32 -22.65 -4.49 14.05
CA GLY A 32 -21.98 -4.10 15.29
C GLY A 32 -20.88 -3.05 15.03
N PRO A 33 -19.71 -3.12 15.68
CA PRO A 33 -18.65 -2.11 15.52
C PRO A 33 -18.14 -1.99 14.07
N TYR A 34 -18.16 -3.09 13.31
CA TYR A 34 -17.71 -3.13 11.91
C TYR A 34 -18.63 -2.38 10.94
N GLN A 35 -19.92 -2.24 11.25
CA GLN A 35 -20.85 -1.49 10.39
C GLN A 35 -20.55 0.02 10.45
N ARG A 36 -20.27 0.56 11.65
CA ARG A 36 -19.89 1.98 11.82
C ARG A 36 -18.52 2.28 11.21
N LEU A 37 -17.55 1.38 11.37
CA LEU A 37 -16.24 1.48 10.71
C LEU A 37 -16.36 1.46 9.18
N PHE A 38 -17.31 0.70 8.63
CA PHE A 38 -17.56 0.65 7.18
C PHE A 38 -18.40 1.83 6.66
N GLU A 39 -19.30 2.39 7.45
CA GLU A 39 -20.11 3.56 7.04
C GLU A 39 -19.32 4.88 7.15
N ASP A 40 -18.58 5.09 8.24
CA ASP A 40 -17.95 6.40 8.53
C ASP A 40 -16.46 6.47 8.18
N GLN A 41 -15.73 5.34 8.21
CA GLN A 41 -14.27 5.35 8.10
C GLN A 41 -13.71 4.54 6.92
N TRP A 42 -14.57 3.97 6.08
CA TRP A 42 -14.13 3.07 5.01
C TRP A 42 -13.23 3.73 3.98
N ASP A 43 -13.54 4.97 3.58
CA ASP A 43 -12.70 5.74 2.66
C ASP A 43 -11.31 6.02 3.26
N ALA A 44 -11.25 6.27 4.58
CA ALA A 44 -10.00 6.49 5.29
C ALA A 44 -9.17 5.21 5.40
N ILE A 45 -9.81 4.06 5.64
CA ILE A 45 -9.17 2.73 5.67
C ILE A 45 -8.63 2.37 4.28
N LEU A 46 -9.42 2.53 3.23
CA LEU A 46 -8.99 2.27 1.85
C LEU A 46 -7.81 3.16 1.46
N THR A 47 -7.86 4.43 1.83
CA THR A 47 -6.77 5.38 1.58
C THR A 47 -5.50 4.95 2.33
N GLY A 48 -5.61 4.61 3.62
CA GLY A 48 -4.51 4.07 4.41
C GLY A 48 -3.91 2.80 3.81
N ALA A 49 -4.75 1.85 3.39
CA ALA A 49 -4.33 0.62 2.75
C ALA A 49 -3.63 0.86 1.40
N ALA A 50 -4.17 1.74 0.56
CA ALA A 50 -3.57 2.10 -0.73
C ALA A 50 -2.19 2.77 -0.55
N VAL A 51 -2.06 3.70 0.39
CA VAL A 51 -0.78 4.35 0.74
C VAL A 51 0.22 3.32 1.24
N THR A 52 -0.20 2.40 2.11
CA THR A 52 0.65 1.33 2.64
C THR A 52 1.17 0.42 1.50
N MET A 53 0.28 -0.01 0.58
CA MET A 53 0.67 -0.83 -0.57
C MET A 53 1.62 -0.11 -1.52
N CYS A 54 1.42 1.20 -1.77
CA CYS A 54 2.36 2.01 -2.53
C CYS A 54 3.75 2.02 -1.89
N GLY A 55 3.82 2.17 -0.56
CA GLY A 55 5.08 2.08 0.20
C GLY A 55 5.77 0.72 0.06
N VAL A 56 5.00 -0.37 0.15
CA VAL A 56 5.51 -1.74 -0.03
C VAL A 56 6.05 -1.95 -1.45
N LEU A 57 5.32 -1.50 -2.48
CA LEU A 57 5.75 -1.63 -3.87
C LEU A 57 7.02 -0.82 -4.16
N ALA A 58 7.12 0.40 -3.63
CA ALA A 58 8.33 1.22 -3.74
C ALA A 58 9.52 0.58 -3.02
N SER A 59 9.30 0.02 -1.82
CA SER A 59 10.32 -0.71 -1.07
C SER A 59 10.80 -1.96 -1.82
N ALA A 60 9.88 -2.76 -2.36
CA ALA A 60 10.21 -3.94 -3.15
C ALA A 60 10.98 -3.58 -4.44
N TYR A 61 10.63 -2.47 -5.08
CA TYR A 61 11.38 -1.94 -6.21
C TYR A 61 12.81 -1.52 -5.81
N GLY A 62 12.95 -0.83 -4.67
CA GLY A 62 14.24 -0.44 -4.11
C GLY A 62 15.14 -1.64 -3.78
N VAL A 63 14.59 -2.65 -3.10
CA VAL A 63 15.29 -3.92 -2.80
C VAL A 63 15.73 -4.60 -4.10
N ARG A 64 14.86 -4.67 -5.10
CA ARG A 64 15.20 -5.27 -6.39
C ARG A 64 16.32 -4.52 -7.10
N LEU A 65 16.36 -3.18 -7.05
CA LEU A 65 17.45 -2.40 -7.64
C LEU A 65 18.78 -2.61 -6.92
N CYS A 66 18.77 -2.68 -5.59
CA CYS A 66 19.98 -2.85 -4.79
C CYS A 66 20.57 -4.27 -4.88
N PHE A 67 19.71 -5.29 -4.91
CA PHE A 67 20.12 -6.70 -4.75
C PHE A 67 19.93 -7.57 -6.00
N SER A 68 19.36 -7.04 -7.09
CA SER A 68 19.31 -7.80 -8.35
C SER A 68 20.69 -7.91 -8.97
N VAL A 69 20.99 -9.09 -9.51
CA VAL A 69 22.20 -9.37 -10.32
C VAL A 69 22.37 -8.39 -11.48
N LEU A 70 21.29 -7.77 -11.99
CA LEU A 70 21.36 -6.75 -13.05
C LEU A 70 21.47 -5.31 -12.51
N GLY A 71 21.09 -5.07 -11.25
CA GLY A 71 21.04 -3.74 -10.63
C GLY A 71 22.25 -3.41 -9.76
N GLY A 72 22.74 -4.37 -8.97
CA GLY A 72 23.75 -4.16 -7.93
C GLY A 72 25.16 -3.80 -8.43
N PHE A 73 25.48 -4.09 -9.70
CA PHE A 73 26.79 -3.77 -10.28
C PHE A 73 26.88 -2.33 -10.81
N GLN A 74 25.77 -1.58 -10.84
CA GLN A 74 25.78 -0.17 -11.26
C GLN A 74 25.52 0.75 -10.04
N PRO A 75 26.48 1.63 -9.68
CA PRO A 75 26.36 2.48 -8.49
C PRO A 75 25.14 3.42 -8.54
N ASP A 76 24.75 3.88 -9.73
CA ASP A 76 23.56 4.72 -9.92
C ASP A 76 22.25 3.97 -9.61
N ASN A 77 22.19 2.68 -9.90
CA ASN A 77 21.02 1.85 -9.61
C ASN A 77 20.92 1.55 -8.11
N VAL A 78 22.05 1.37 -7.43
CA VAL A 78 22.09 1.21 -5.97
C VAL A 78 21.61 2.49 -5.28
N ARG A 79 22.10 3.66 -5.69
CA ARG A 79 21.64 4.95 -5.13
C ARG A 79 20.13 5.15 -5.31
N ARG A 80 19.61 4.88 -6.52
CA ARG A 80 18.16 4.95 -6.80
C ARG A 80 17.37 3.92 -6.00
N GLY A 81 17.93 2.72 -5.82
CA GLY A 81 17.33 1.65 -5.05
C GLY A 81 17.20 2.02 -3.57
N VAL A 82 18.27 2.55 -2.96
CA VAL A 82 18.26 3.04 -1.58
C VAL A 82 17.26 4.17 -1.39
N LEU A 83 17.23 5.15 -2.32
CA LEU A 83 16.25 6.25 -2.27
C LEU A 83 14.81 5.73 -2.35
N ALA A 84 14.53 4.80 -3.27
CA ALA A 84 13.21 4.19 -3.42
C ALA A 84 12.81 3.37 -2.18
N LEU A 85 13.78 2.71 -1.53
CA LEU A 85 13.59 1.92 -0.32
C LEU A 85 13.26 2.82 0.87
N VAL A 86 14.03 3.89 1.09
CA VAL A 86 13.77 4.87 2.16
C VAL A 86 12.41 5.55 1.96
N ALA A 87 12.13 6.02 0.73
CA ALA A 87 10.84 6.63 0.42
C ALA A 87 9.68 5.64 0.61
N GLY A 88 9.85 4.39 0.18
CA GLY A 88 8.87 3.33 0.35
C GLY A 88 8.58 3.01 1.82
N VAL A 89 9.62 2.95 2.66
CA VAL A 89 9.47 2.72 4.11
C VAL A 89 8.74 3.89 4.78
N LEU A 90 9.07 5.13 4.41
CA LEU A 90 8.39 6.32 4.96
C LEU A 90 6.91 6.36 4.56
N VAL A 91 6.60 6.16 3.28
CA VAL A 91 5.23 6.14 2.77
C VAL A 91 4.44 4.97 3.36
N GLY A 92 5.07 3.79 3.45
CA GLY A 92 4.49 2.62 4.10
C GLY A 92 4.18 2.87 5.57
N GLY A 93 5.11 3.50 6.29
CA GLY A 93 4.95 3.89 7.69
C GLY A 93 3.81 4.89 7.91
N VAL A 94 3.65 5.88 7.03
CA VAL A 94 2.52 6.82 7.08
C VAL A 94 1.19 6.08 6.89
N GLY A 95 1.08 5.21 5.88
CA GLY A 95 -0.11 4.40 5.65
C GLY A 95 -0.45 3.50 6.85
N LEU A 96 0.55 2.83 7.41
CA LEU A 96 0.40 1.99 8.60
C LEU A 96 -0.01 2.79 9.84
N SER A 97 0.55 3.98 10.03
CA SER A 97 0.20 4.86 11.16
C SER A 97 -1.23 5.38 11.07
N LEU A 98 -1.72 5.68 9.86
CA LEU A 98 -3.11 6.06 9.60
C LEU A 98 -4.04 4.89 9.91
N LEU A 99 -3.75 3.69 9.38
CA LEU A 99 -4.52 2.49 9.67
C LEU A 99 -4.55 2.17 11.16
N TRP A 100 -3.40 2.26 11.84
CA TRP A 100 -3.31 2.02 13.28
C TRP A 100 -4.19 2.99 14.07
N ARG A 101 -4.18 4.28 13.73
CA ARG A 101 -5.05 5.27 14.39
C ARG A 101 -6.53 4.99 14.18
N LEU A 102 -6.93 4.58 12.97
CA LEU A 102 -8.34 4.30 12.65
C LEU A 102 -8.84 3.01 13.31
N LEU A 103 -7.96 2.02 13.50
CA LEU A 103 -8.31 0.71 14.07
C LEU A 103 -8.17 0.65 15.60
N ALA A 104 -7.36 1.54 16.19
CA ALA A 104 -7.16 1.60 17.65
C ALA A 104 -8.13 2.55 18.38
N LEU A 105 -8.95 3.29 17.64
CA LEU A 105 -10.06 4.12 18.13
C LEU A 105 -11.38 3.32 18.09
#